data_AF-S7N9H0-F1
#
_entry.id   AF-S7N9H0-F1
#
_cell.length_a   1.000
_cell.length_b   1.000
_cell.length_c   1.000
_cell.angle_alpha   90.00
_cell.angle_beta   90.00
_cell.angle_gamma   90.00
#
_symmetry.space_group_name_H-M   'P 1'
#
loop_
_entity.id
_entity.type
_entity.pdbx_description
1 polymer ?
#
loop_
_entity_poly.entity_id
_entity_poly.type
_entity_poly.pdbx_seq_one_letter_code
_entity_poly.pdbx_strand_id
1 'polypeptide(L)'
;MGKLVVLTLLGVGLALVGERFVAFRLVQPLWKTVWTVLKNGLKYPGMPSFAPDEPGQIFMMDLNEQNPRAQALTISDGFDKTSFNPHGISTFIDKDHTVYLYVVNHPHMKSTVEIFKFEKQQRSLVHLKTIEHELLQSPREVKVVAGGFSSANGITVSPDKKYIYVADVTAKNIHVMKIHDNWDLTRLKVIQLDTLVDNLTIDPDTGDILAGCHPNAMKLLVYNPKDPPGSEVLRIQDVLSEKPRISTEYANSGSVLQGSSVAFVHNRRLLIGTVFHKALYCEL
;
A
#
# COMPACT_ATOMS: atom_id res chain seq x y z
N MET A 1 -2.89 -8.03 -28.36
CA MET A 1 -3.14 -6.72 -27.70
C MET A 1 -3.61 -6.99 -26.29
N GLY A 2 -2.72 -6.88 -25.30
CA GLY A 2 -3.05 -7.14 -23.90
C GLY A 2 -3.80 -5.95 -23.31
N LYS A 3 -4.97 -6.20 -22.70
CA LYS A 3 -5.70 -5.18 -21.95
C LYS A 3 -4.91 -4.85 -20.67
N LEU A 4 -4.79 -3.56 -20.40
CA LEU A 4 -4.14 -2.95 -19.24
C LEU A 4 -5.09 -3.04 -18.05
N VAL A 5 -4.54 -3.36 -16.88
CA VAL A 5 -5.29 -3.98 -15.79
C VAL A 5 -4.56 -3.55 -14.51
N VAL A 6 -5.14 -2.59 -13.79
CA VAL A 6 -4.58 -1.95 -12.58
C VAL A 6 -5.48 -2.21 -11.36
N LEU A 7 -4.99 -2.91 -10.35
CA LEU A 7 -5.64 -3.05 -9.04
C LEU A 7 -4.91 -2.16 -8.03
N THR A 8 -5.43 -0.97 -7.81
CA THR A 8 -5.22 -0.21 -6.58
C THR A 8 -6.38 0.77 -6.50
N LEU A 9 -7.15 0.77 -5.41
CA LEU A 9 -8.14 1.76 -4.91
C LEU A 9 -8.99 1.01 -3.85
N LEU A 10 -9.24 1.46 -2.63
CA LEU A 10 -9.06 2.74 -1.92
C LEU A 10 -8.69 2.41 -0.46
N GLY A 11 -7.72 3.12 0.10
CA GLY A 11 -7.69 3.42 1.53
C GLY A 11 -8.04 4.90 1.67
N VAL A 12 -9.03 5.20 2.52
CA VAL A 12 -9.45 6.54 2.97
C VAL A 12 -9.91 7.52 1.87
N GLY A 13 -11.18 7.39 1.51
CA GLY A 13 -11.99 8.46 0.95
C GLY A 13 -13.39 8.37 1.54
N LEU A 14 -13.57 8.94 2.73
CA LEU A 14 -14.83 9.10 3.46
C LEU A 14 -15.70 7.84 3.62
N ALA A 15 -15.95 7.48 4.87
CA ALA A 15 -17.24 6.90 5.24
C ALA A 15 -18.33 7.77 4.59
N LEU A 16 -18.99 7.21 3.57
CA LEU A 16 -20.29 7.55 2.98
C LEU A 16 -20.27 7.12 1.50
N VAL A 17 -21.05 6.07 1.21
CA VAL A 17 -21.44 5.53 -0.11
C VAL A 17 -20.56 4.40 -0.67
N GLY A 18 -20.89 3.17 -0.23
CA GLY A 18 -20.96 1.99 -1.11
C GLY A 18 -19.63 1.35 -1.53
N GLU A 19 -19.05 0.56 -0.64
CA GLU A 19 -17.77 -0.14 -0.86
C GLU A 19 -17.85 -1.23 -1.95
N ARG A 20 -17.13 -1.00 -3.06
CA ARG A 20 -17.11 -1.86 -4.26
C ARG A 20 -15.69 -1.95 -4.83
N PHE A 21 -15.17 -3.16 -5.01
CA PHE A 21 -13.82 -3.40 -5.53
C PHE A 21 -13.78 -3.74 -7.02
N VAL A 22 -12.82 -3.13 -7.71
CA VAL A 22 -12.54 -3.29 -9.15
C VAL A 22 -11.42 -4.32 -9.37
N ALA A 23 -11.64 -5.41 -10.10
CA ALA A 23 -10.61 -6.43 -10.34
C ALA A 23 -9.74 -6.16 -11.57
N PHE A 24 -8.42 -6.31 -11.39
CA PHE A 24 -7.44 -6.37 -12.47
C PHE A 24 -6.07 -6.96 -12.02
N ARG A 25 -5.62 -8.11 -12.59
CA ARG A 25 -4.30 -8.80 -12.45
C ARG A 25 -3.19 -8.07 -11.64
N LEU A 26 -2.93 -8.58 -10.44
CA LEU A 26 -1.81 -8.21 -9.58
C LEU A 26 -0.53 -8.99 -9.98
N VAL A 27 0.62 -8.32 -9.97
CA VAL A 27 1.94 -8.97 -10.09
C VAL A 27 2.84 -8.45 -8.97
N GLN A 28 3.26 -9.35 -8.08
CA GLN A 28 4.26 -9.09 -7.03
C GLN A 28 5.62 -8.65 -7.64
N PRO A 29 6.42 -7.87 -6.92
CA PRO A 29 7.80 -7.58 -7.30
C PRO A 29 8.65 -8.86 -7.19
N LEU A 30 8.99 -9.48 -8.32
CA LEU A 30 10.03 -10.51 -8.40
C LEU A 30 11.40 -9.83 -8.43
N TRP A 31 11.91 -9.36 -7.28
CA TRP A 31 13.29 -8.87 -7.21
C TRP A 31 14.13 -9.62 -6.17
N LYS A 32 15.25 -10.18 -6.64
CA LYS A 32 16.48 -10.43 -5.88
C LYS A 32 17.41 -9.19 -5.84
N THR A 33 16.86 -8.00 -6.11
CA THR A 33 17.56 -6.71 -6.04
C THR A 33 16.56 -5.68 -5.49
N VAL A 34 16.44 -5.64 -4.17
CA VAL A 34 15.31 -4.99 -3.49
C VAL A 34 15.48 -3.47 -3.43
N TRP A 35 14.82 -2.79 -4.38
CA TRP A 35 14.51 -1.37 -4.29
C TRP A 35 13.15 -1.23 -3.61
N THR A 36 13.03 -0.52 -2.51
CA THR A 36 11.70 -0.19 -1.95
C THR A 36 11.28 1.19 -2.39
N VAL A 37 10.05 1.28 -2.90
CA VAL A 37 9.43 2.55 -3.24
C VAL A 37 8.67 3.07 -2.02
N LEU A 38 9.16 4.14 -1.42
CA LEU A 38 8.48 4.83 -0.33
C LEU A 38 7.78 6.06 -0.89
N LYS A 39 6.75 6.52 -0.20
CA LYS A 39 6.10 7.80 -0.48
C LYS A 39 6.22 8.71 0.73
N ASN A 40 6.19 10.01 0.48
CA ASN A 40 5.98 11.01 1.51
C ASN A 40 4.99 12.07 0.99
N GLY A 41 4.39 12.80 1.93
CA GLY A 41 3.60 13.98 1.62
C GLY A 41 2.13 13.69 1.29
N LEU A 42 1.57 12.57 1.77
CA LEU A 42 0.12 12.37 1.70
C LEU A 42 -0.56 13.42 2.57
N LYS A 43 -1.33 14.30 1.95
CA LYS A 43 -2.04 15.39 2.63
C LYS A 43 -3.51 15.02 2.76
N TYR A 44 -3.97 14.93 4.01
CA TYR A 44 -5.39 14.84 4.35
C TYR A 44 -5.83 16.09 5.10
N PRO A 45 -7.00 16.66 4.74
CA PRO A 45 -7.62 17.66 5.58
C PRO A 45 -7.79 17.13 7.02
N GLY A 46 -7.26 17.87 8.00
CA GLY A 46 -7.36 17.51 9.43
C GLY A 46 -6.27 16.59 9.98
N MET A 47 -5.37 16.05 9.16
CA MET A 47 -4.19 15.30 9.63
C MET A 47 -2.93 16.17 9.60
N PRO A 48 -1.94 15.92 10.47
CA PRO A 48 -0.66 16.63 10.43
C PRO A 48 0.08 16.33 9.11
N SER A 49 0.74 17.35 8.57
CA SER A 49 1.74 17.21 7.53
C SER A 49 3.04 17.84 8.02
N PHE A 50 4.13 17.07 8.00
CA PHE A 50 5.45 17.54 8.43
C PHE A 50 6.20 18.29 7.31
N ALA A 51 5.62 18.37 6.11
CA ALA A 51 6.11 19.14 4.97
C ALA A 51 4.91 19.73 4.20
N PRO A 52 4.16 20.69 4.79
CA PRO A 52 2.89 21.17 4.22
C PRO A 52 3.07 21.92 2.89
N ASP A 53 4.23 22.54 2.68
CA ASP A 53 4.52 23.36 1.50
C ASP A 53 5.19 22.56 0.36
N GLU A 54 5.62 21.32 0.63
CA GLU A 54 6.28 20.47 -0.36
C GLU A 54 5.26 19.54 -1.04
N PRO A 55 5.33 19.34 -2.36
CA PRO A 55 4.54 18.29 -3.01
C PRO A 55 4.91 16.90 -2.52
N GLY A 56 4.02 15.94 -2.74
CA GLY A 56 4.32 14.54 -2.49
C GLY A 56 5.47 14.02 -3.34
N GLN A 57 6.17 13.01 -2.84
CA GLN A 57 7.34 12.46 -3.51
C GLN A 57 7.34 10.93 -3.46
N ILE A 58 7.96 10.34 -4.49
CA ILE A 58 8.30 8.92 -4.53
C ILE A 58 9.79 8.78 -4.26
N PHE A 59 10.17 7.94 -3.32
CA PHE A 59 11.55 7.64 -2.96
C PHE A 59 11.90 6.22 -3.35
N MET A 60 13.17 5.99 -3.65
CA MET A 60 13.77 4.68 -3.90
C MET A 60 14.90 4.45 -2.89
N MET A 61 15.03 3.22 -2.39
CA MET A 61 16.07 2.81 -1.44
C MET A 61 16.59 1.42 -1.81
N ASP A 62 17.91 1.25 -1.99
CA ASP A 62 18.53 -0.06 -2.26
C ASP A 62 18.77 -0.82 -0.95
N LEU A 63 17.95 -1.82 -0.64
CA LEU A 63 18.08 -2.57 0.61
C LEU A 63 19.25 -3.55 0.64
N ASN A 64 19.98 -3.71 -0.48
CA ASN A 64 21.19 -4.54 -0.53
C ASN A 64 22.44 -3.76 -0.11
N GLU A 65 22.35 -2.43 -0.04
CA GLU A 65 23.44 -1.61 0.49
C GLU A 65 23.62 -1.85 2.00
N GLN A 66 24.85 -1.73 2.48
CA GLN A 66 25.15 -1.87 3.91
C GLN A 66 24.42 -0.80 4.73
N ASN A 67 24.38 0.43 4.21
CA ASN A 67 23.70 1.58 4.78
C ASN A 67 22.78 2.24 3.72
N PRO A 68 21.61 1.64 3.45
CA PRO A 68 20.71 2.11 2.40
C PRO A 68 20.25 3.54 2.64
N ARG A 69 20.17 4.32 1.56
CA ARG A 69 19.64 5.70 1.60
C ARG A 69 18.42 5.83 0.72
N ALA A 70 17.41 6.54 1.23
CA ALA A 70 16.27 6.96 0.43
C ALA A 70 16.69 8.10 -0.51
N GLN A 71 16.37 7.98 -1.79
CA GLN A 71 16.57 8.99 -2.81
C GLN A 71 15.24 9.29 -3.49
N ALA A 72 14.85 10.57 -3.57
CA ALA A 72 13.67 10.97 -4.33
C ALA A 72 13.88 10.67 -5.83
N LEU A 73 12.90 10.01 -6.44
CA LEU A 73 12.87 9.76 -7.88
C LEU A 73 12.45 11.04 -8.59
N THR A 74 13.16 11.37 -9.68
CA THR A 74 12.77 12.49 -10.54
C THR A 74 11.60 12.08 -11.41
N ILE A 75 10.52 12.85 -11.42
CA ILE A 75 9.41 12.63 -12.36
C ILE A 75 9.65 13.48 -13.61
N SER A 76 9.56 12.85 -14.78
CA SER A 76 9.75 13.49 -16.09
C SER A 76 8.83 14.70 -16.27
N ASP A 77 9.20 15.61 -17.16
CA ASP A 77 8.36 16.75 -17.50
C ASP A 77 7.03 16.34 -18.14
N GLY A 78 6.04 17.24 -18.07
CA GLY A 78 4.68 16.99 -18.55
C GLY A 78 3.70 16.45 -17.50
N PHE A 79 4.19 16.02 -16.34
CA PHE A 79 3.35 15.68 -15.17
C PHE A 79 3.24 16.86 -14.20
N ASP A 80 2.04 17.13 -13.66
CA ASP A 80 1.85 18.15 -12.64
C ASP A 80 2.40 17.68 -11.28
N LYS A 81 3.68 18.01 -11.07
CA LYS A 81 4.40 17.72 -9.82
C LYS A 81 3.88 18.54 -8.63
N THR A 82 3.19 19.66 -8.87
CA THR A 82 2.82 20.61 -7.79
C THR A 82 1.61 20.12 -7.00
N SER A 83 0.65 19.47 -7.65
CA SER A 83 -0.54 18.89 -7.03
C SER A 83 -0.35 17.41 -6.66
N PHE A 84 0.83 16.84 -6.91
CA PHE A 84 1.09 15.43 -6.68
C PHE A 84 0.97 15.07 -5.19
N ASN A 85 0.07 14.14 -4.90
CA ASN A 85 -0.31 13.70 -3.56
C ASN A 85 -0.47 12.17 -3.55
N PRO A 86 0.64 11.41 -3.62
CA PRO A 86 0.64 9.96 -3.75
C PRO A 86 0.15 9.29 -2.47
N HIS A 87 -0.70 8.28 -2.62
CA HIS A 87 -1.26 7.48 -1.54
C HIS A 87 -0.87 6.00 -1.63
N GLY A 88 -1.47 5.22 -2.53
CA GLY A 88 -1.15 3.80 -2.69
C GLY A 88 -0.14 3.62 -3.81
N ILE A 89 0.76 2.64 -3.69
CA ILE A 89 1.71 2.30 -4.76
C ILE A 89 1.69 0.80 -4.97
N SER A 90 1.62 0.38 -6.23
CA SER A 90 1.82 -0.98 -6.66
C SER A 90 2.80 -1.01 -7.83
N THR A 91 3.46 -2.15 -8.04
CA THR A 91 4.40 -2.34 -9.14
C THR A 91 3.93 -3.45 -10.07
N PHE A 92 4.26 -3.34 -11.35
CA PHE A 92 4.11 -4.41 -12.33
C PHE A 92 5.38 -4.51 -13.14
N ILE A 93 5.83 -5.74 -13.34
CA ILE A 93 7.00 -6.03 -14.17
C ILE A 93 6.47 -6.76 -15.39
N ASP A 94 6.65 -6.17 -16.57
CA ASP A 94 6.27 -6.81 -17.82
C ASP A 94 7.29 -7.90 -18.20
N LYS A 95 6.94 -8.70 -19.22
CA LYS A 95 7.75 -9.84 -19.68
C LYS A 95 9.15 -9.44 -20.16
N ASP A 96 9.31 -8.20 -20.60
CA ASP A 96 10.58 -7.61 -21.03
C ASP A 96 11.38 -7.00 -19.86
N HIS A 97 10.91 -7.21 -18.63
CA HIS A 97 11.45 -6.64 -17.39
C HIS A 97 11.26 -5.12 -17.24
N THR A 98 10.44 -4.49 -18.08
CA THR A 98 10.04 -3.10 -17.86
C THR A 98 9.22 -2.99 -16.57
N VAL A 99 9.61 -2.05 -15.71
CA VAL A 99 8.98 -1.80 -14.42
C VAL A 99 8.00 -0.63 -14.54
N TYR A 100 6.76 -0.88 -14.14
CA TYR A 100 5.70 0.11 -14.05
C TYR A 100 5.30 0.32 -12.60
N LEU A 101 5.07 1.57 -12.23
CA LEU A 101 4.47 1.95 -10.95
C LEU A 101 3.04 2.44 -11.21
N TYR A 102 2.12 1.92 -10.43
CA TYR A 102 0.74 2.40 -10.34
C TYR A 102 0.60 3.14 -9.02
N VAL A 103 0.34 4.44 -9.10
CA VAL A 103 0.30 5.32 -7.95
C VAL A 103 -1.11 5.89 -7.83
N VAL A 104 -1.81 5.55 -6.75
CA VAL A 104 -3.04 6.27 -6.40
C VAL A 104 -2.63 7.68 -5.99
N ASN A 105 -3.20 8.68 -6.64
CA ASN A 105 -2.85 10.08 -6.46
C ASN A 105 -4.10 10.91 -6.17
N HIS A 106 -3.99 11.91 -5.28
CA HIS A 106 -5.11 12.76 -4.87
C HIS A 106 -4.93 14.25 -5.19
N PRO A 107 -4.82 14.64 -6.48
CA PRO A 107 -4.62 16.03 -6.85
C PRO A 107 -5.92 16.82 -6.66
N HIS A 108 -5.85 17.98 -6.01
CA HIS A 108 -7.00 18.89 -5.82
C HIS A 108 -8.29 18.19 -5.32
N MET A 109 -8.17 17.27 -4.35
CA MET A 109 -9.29 16.51 -3.77
C MET A 109 -9.99 15.54 -4.75
N LYS A 110 -9.44 15.29 -5.94
CA LYS A 110 -9.85 14.19 -6.82
C LYS A 110 -9.03 12.94 -6.48
N SER A 111 -9.45 11.78 -6.97
CA SER A 111 -8.66 10.54 -6.92
C SER A 111 -8.37 10.06 -8.33
N THR A 112 -7.12 9.68 -8.57
CA THR A 112 -6.61 9.24 -9.87
C THR A 112 -5.67 8.06 -9.66
N VAL A 113 -5.40 7.31 -10.73
CA VAL A 113 -4.29 6.35 -10.75
C VAL A 113 -3.30 6.76 -11.83
N GLU A 114 -2.09 7.11 -11.39
CA GLU A 114 -0.99 7.50 -12.26
C GLU A 114 -0.15 6.28 -12.61
N ILE A 115 0.14 6.12 -13.90
CA ILE A 115 1.00 5.05 -14.41
C ILE A 115 2.32 5.67 -14.79
N PHE A 116 3.39 5.23 -14.13
CA PHE A 116 4.76 5.61 -14.45
C PHE A 116 5.53 4.41 -14.96
N LYS A 117 6.43 4.63 -15.93
CA LYS A 117 7.53 3.71 -16.24
C LYS A 117 8.74 4.11 -15.41
N PHE A 118 9.39 3.15 -14.77
CA PHE A 118 10.63 3.40 -14.04
C PHE A 118 11.85 3.23 -14.96
N GLU A 119 12.70 4.26 -14.99
CA GLU A 119 13.96 4.28 -15.73
C GLU A 119 15.12 4.13 -14.75
N LYS A 120 15.66 2.91 -14.65
CA LYS A 120 16.61 2.51 -13.61
C LYS A 120 17.92 3.31 -13.64
N GLN A 121 18.47 3.55 -14.83
CA GLN A 121 19.76 4.23 -14.99
C GLN A 121 19.66 5.70 -14.53
N GLN A 122 18.57 6.38 -14.88
CA GLN A 122 18.32 7.77 -14.54
C GLN A 122 17.71 7.95 -13.14
N ARG A 123 17.26 6.85 -12.50
CA ARG A 123 16.49 6.87 -11.25
C ARG A 123 15.31 7.84 -11.36
N SER A 124 14.56 7.69 -12.44
CA SER A 124 13.44 8.57 -12.78
C SER A 124 12.17 7.80 -13.10
N LEU A 125 11.05 8.51 -13.04
CA LEU A 125 9.72 8.03 -13.39
C LEU A 125 9.23 8.81 -14.60
N VAL A 126 8.94 8.10 -15.69
CA VAL A 126 8.30 8.67 -16.87
C VAL A 126 6.80 8.47 -16.72
N HIS A 127 6.04 9.57 -16.58
CA HIS A 127 4.59 9.48 -16.54
C HIS A 127 4.07 9.05 -17.91
N LEU A 128 3.22 8.02 -17.93
CA LEU A 128 2.65 7.47 -19.15
C LEU A 128 1.17 7.80 -19.30
N LYS A 129 0.44 7.77 -18.19
CA LYS A 129 -1.02 7.88 -18.23
C LYS A 129 -1.59 8.21 -16.86
N THR A 130 -2.57 9.12 -16.85
CA THR A 130 -3.51 9.29 -15.74
C THR A 130 -4.78 8.50 -16.05
N ILE A 131 -5.20 7.66 -15.12
CA ILE A 131 -6.52 7.03 -15.15
C ILE A 131 -7.42 7.83 -14.22
N GLU A 132 -8.38 8.51 -14.82
CA GLU A 132 -9.58 9.02 -14.17
C GLU A 132 -10.73 8.14 -14.64
N HIS A 133 -11.62 7.69 -13.75
CA HIS A 133 -12.76 6.89 -14.19
C HIS A 133 -14.00 7.23 -13.40
N GLU A 134 -15.12 7.42 -14.10
CA GLU A 134 -16.44 7.45 -13.49
C GLU A 134 -16.70 6.29 -12.53
N LEU A 135 -16.13 5.08 -12.63
CA LEU A 135 -16.21 3.91 -11.72
C LEU A 135 -15.43 3.99 -10.42
N LEU A 136 -14.67 5.07 -10.29
CA LEU A 136 -14.44 5.66 -8.98
C LEU A 136 -15.77 6.18 -8.38
N GLN A 137 -16.88 6.14 -9.15
CA GLN A 137 -18.28 6.53 -8.93
C GLN A 137 -19.43 5.71 -9.70
N SER A 138 -19.31 5.05 -10.91
CA SER A 138 -20.37 4.28 -11.68
C SER A 138 -19.97 3.53 -13.02
N PRO A 139 -20.50 2.30 -13.38
CA PRO A 139 -19.88 1.30 -14.29
C PRO A 139 -20.25 1.16 -15.77
N ARG A 140 -19.22 1.08 -16.65
CA ARG A 140 -19.30 0.38 -17.96
C ARG A 140 -18.08 -0.48 -18.32
N GLU A 141 -16.86 -0.15 -17.89
CA GLU A 141 -15.61 -0.88 -18.28
C GLU A 141 -14.91 -1.66 -17.15
N VAL A 142 -15.49 -1.63 -15.95
CA VAL A 142 -14.93 -2.26 -14.75
C VAL A 142 -15.96 -3.18 -14.10
N LYS A 143 -15.49 -4.32 -13.59
CA LYS A 143 -16.29 -5.29 -12.83
C LYS A 143 -16.02 -5.16 -11.33
N VAL A 144 -17.10 -5.04 -10.56
CA VAL A 144 -17.05 -5.20 -9.10
C VAL A 144 -16.92 -6.68 -8.75
N VAL A 145 -15.89 -7.07 -8.00
CA VAL A 145 -15.62 -8.49 -7.68
C VAL A 145 -15.74 -8.85 -6.20
N ALA A 146 -15.81 -7.85 -5.32
CA ALA A 146 -16.02 -8.01 -3.88
C ALA A 146 -16.59 -6.73 -3.28
N GLY A 147 -17.29 -6.85 -2.15
CA GLY A 147 -17.86 -5.73 -1.40
C GLY A 147 -18.28 -6.17 0.01
N GLY A 148 -18.87 -5.26 0.78
CA GLY A 148 -19.32 -5.51 2.15
C GLY A 148 -18.20 -5.50 3.19
N PHE A 149 -17.15 -4.71 2.94
CA PHE A 149 -16.15 -4.39 3.94
C PHE A 149 -16.67 -3.23 4.81
N SER A 150 -15.99 -2.96 5.92
CA SER A 150 -16.36 -1.85 6.81
C SER A 150 -15.51 -0.61 6.55
N SER A 151 -14.25 -0.83 6.16
CA SER A 151 -13.35 0.18 5.62
C SER A 151 -12.18 -0.56 4.96
N ALA A 152 -12.41 -1.04 3.74
CA ALA A 152 -11.35 -1.56 2.88
C ALA A 152 -10.13 -0.61 2.78
N ASN A 153 -8.91 -1.17 2.79
CA ASN A 153 -7.69 -0.37 2.61
C ASN A 153 -6.57 -1.17 1.90
N GLY A 154 -5.68 -1.83 2.67
CA GLY A 154 -4.58 -2.60 2.12
C GLY A 154 -5.05 -3.80 1.31
N ILE A 155 -4.46 -4.01 0.14
CA ILE A 155 -4.74 -5.17 -0.71
C ILE A 155 -3.43 -5.75 -1.26
N THR A 156 -3.26 -7.07 -1.21
CA THR A 156 -2.10 -7.75 -1.80
C THR A 156 -2.49 -9.14 -2.31
N VAL A 157 -1.58 -9.80 -3.03
CA VAL A 157 -1.80 -11.12 -3.63
C VAL A 157 -0.77 -12.13 -3.12
N SER A 158 -1.22 -13.34 -2.82
CA SER A 158 -0.33 -14.49 -2.56
C SER A 158 0.71 -14.71 -3.68
N PRO A 159 1.90 -15.28 -3.36
CA PRO A 159 2.95 -15.54 -4.35
C PRO A 159 2.50 -16.42 -5.53
N ASP A 160 1.63 -17.40 -5.27
CA ASP A 160 1.07 -18.31 -6.28
C ASP A 160 -0.09 -17.70 -7.09
N LYS A 161 -0.49 -16.47 -6.75
CA LYS A 161 -1.54 -15.69 -7.40
C LYS A 161 -2.93 -16.34 -7.33
N LYS A 162 -3.17 -17.22 -6.35
CA LYS A 162 -4.47 -17.87 -6.15
C LYS A 162 -5.35 -17.16 -5.11
N TYR A 163 -4.75 -16.31 -4.29
CA TYR A 163 -5.43 -15.61 -3.20
C TYR A 163 -5.13 -14.12 -3.19
N ILE A 164 -6.14 -13.31 -2.90
CA ILE A 164 -6.04 -11.90 -2.55
C ILE A 164 -6.29 -11.76 -1.05
N TYR A 165 -5.53 -10.88 -0.41
CA TYR A 165 -5.72 -10.50 0.98
C TYR A 165 -6.16 -9.04 1.03
N VAL A 166 -7.23 -8.75 1.77
CA VAL A 166 -7.79 -7.40 1.90
C VAL A 166 -7.89 -7.04 3.37
N ALA A 167 -7.23 -5.95 3.77
CA ALA A 167 -7.37 -5.35 5.08
C ALA A 167 -8.70 -4.57 5.17
N ASP A 168 -9.44 -4.84 6.24
CA ASP A 168 -10.65 -4.13 6.61
C ASP A 168 -10.40 -3.41 7.94
N VAL A 169 -10.07 -2.13 7.83
CA VAL A 169 -9.42 -1.32 8.88
C VAL A 169 -10.29 -1.26 10.14
N THR A 170 -11.56 -0.86 9.98
CA THR A 170 -12.47 -0.65 11.11
C THR A 170 -13.06 -1.96 11.64
N ALA A 171 -13.10 -3.01 10.80
CA ALA A 171 -13.43 -4.36 11.25
C ALA A 171 -12.25 -5.08 11.91
N LYS A 172 -11.05 -4.47 11.87
CA LYS A 172 -9.80 -5.00 12.42
C LYS A 172 -9.48 -6.40 11.90
N ASN A 173 -9.67 -6.66 10.61
CA ASN A 173 -9.47 -8.00 10.08
C ASN A 173 -8.90 -8.02 8.67
N ILE A 174 -8.40 -9.20 8.28
CA ILE A 174 -7.93 -9.47 6.93
C ILE A 174 -8.84 -10.51 6.30
N HIS A 175 -9.44 -10.18 5.16
CA HIS A 175 -10.22 -11.12 4.35
C HIS A 175 -9.27 -11.91 3.44
N VAL A 176 -9.38 -13.23 3.49
CA VAL A 176 -8.66 -14.15 2.58
C VAL A 176 -9.61 -14.53 1.46
N MET A 177 -9.32 -14.09 0.24
CA MET A 177 -10.19 -14.23 -0.93
C MET A 177 -9.54 -15.15 -1.95
N LYS A 178 -10.25 -16.17 -2.43
CA LYS A 178 -9.81 -17.01 -3.54
C LYS A 178 -10.07 -16.32 -4.87
N ILE A 179 -9.08 -16.32 -5.75
CA ILE A 179 -9.19 -15.88 -7.15
C ILE A 179 -9.69 -17.07 -7.99
N HIS A 180 -10.71 -16.85 -8.81
CA HIS A 180 -11.19 -17.80 -9.82
C HIS A 180 -10.68 -17.42 -11.22
N ASP A 181 -10.76 -18.34 -12.18
CA ASP A 181 -10.25 -18.14 -13.55
C ASP A 181 -10.89 -16.95 -14.28
N ASN A 182 -12.13 -16.61 -13.91
CA ASN A 182 -12.87 -15.47 -14.44
C ASN A 182 -12.63 -14.17 -13.65
N TRP A 183 -11.66 -14.17 -12.73
CA TRP A 183 -11.30 -13.07 -11.82
C TRP A 183 -12.33 -12.71 -10.76
N ASP A 184 -13.38 -13.53 -10.58
CA ASP A 184 -14.23 -13.39 -9.40
C ASP A 184 -13.45 -13.75 -8.13
N LEU A 185 -13.89 -13.13 -7.03
CA LEU A 185 -13.33 -13.36 -5.71
C LEU A 185 -14.39 -13.99 -4.81
N THR A 186 -14.02 -15.06 -4.11
CA THR A 186 -14.84 -15.62 -3.03
C THR A 186 -14.07 -15.58 -1.72
N ARG A 187 -14.69 -15.02 -0.68
CA ARG A 187 -14.13 -15.02 0.66
C ARG A 187 -14.05 -16.44 1.21
N LEU A 188 -12.84 -16.89 1.53
CA LEU A 188 -12.61 -18.18 2.18
C LEU A 188 -12.73 -18.08 3.69
N LYS A 189 -12.09 -17.05 4.27
CA LYS A 189 -12.14 -16.79 5.71
C LYS A 189 -11.75 -15.36 6.03
N VAL A 190 -11.90 -15.01 7.31
CA VAL A 190 -11.48 -13.75 7.90
C VAL A 190 -10.49 -14.04 9.01
N ILE A 191 -9.38 -13.30 9.05
CA ILE A 191 -8.40 -13.33 10.13
C ILE A 191 -8.67 -12.11 11.00
N GLN A 192 -9.25 -12.33 12.18
CA GLN A 192 -9.54 -11.28 13.13
C GLN A 192 -8.26 -10.83 13.84
N LEU A 193 -8.08 -9.53 13.98
CA LEU A 193 -6.98 -8.88 14.69
C LEU A 193 -7.56 -7.95 15.77
N ASP A 194 -6.72 -7.55 16.72
CA ASP A 194 -7.08 -6.60 17.78
C ASP A 194 -6.73 -5.14 17.45
N THR A 195 -6.13 -4.92 16.29
CA THR A 195 -5.56 -3.66 15.81
C THR A 195 -6.18 -3.24 14.46
N LEU A 196 -6.12 -1.95 14.13
CA LEU A 196 -6.63 -1.47 12.84
C LEU A 196 -5.57 -1.71 11.78
N VAL A 197 -5.75 -2.77 11.01
CA VAL A 197 -4.83 -3.15 9.93
C VAL A 197 -4.95 -2.18 8.75
N ASP A 198 -3.82 -1.66 8.29
CA ASP A 198 -3.73 -0.68 7.21
C ASP A 198 -3.26 -1.36 5.91
N ASN A 199 -1.99 -1.22 5.51
CA ASN A 199 -1.47 -1.89 4.31
C ASN A 199 -0.88 -3.27 4.61
N LEU A 200 -1.00 -4.15 3.62
CA LEU A 200 -0.50 -5.52 3.62
C LEU A 200 0.62 -5.66 2.59
N THR A 201 1.70 -6.35 2.97
CA THR A 201 2.77 -6.76 2.06
C THR A 201 3.01 -8.25 2.22
N ILE A 202 3.69 -8.85 1.25
CA ILE A 202 4.06 -10.27 1.27
C ILE A 202 5.57 -10.36 1.36
N ASP A 203 6.05 -11.13 2.33
CA ASP A 203 7.42 -11.62 2.33
C ASP A 203 7.57 -12.61 1.16
N PRO A 204 8.34 -12.28 0.11
CA PRO A 204 8.44 -13.11 -1.08
C PRO A 204 9.13 -14.46 -0.83
N ASP A 205 9.93 -14.57 0.24
CA ASP A 205 10.69 -15.79 0.55
C ASP A 205 9.82 -16.83 1.28
N THR A 206 8.85 -16.36 2.08
CA THR A 206 8.02 -17.23 2.93
C THR A 206 6.56 -17.27 2.51
N GLY A 207 6.07 -16.22 1.84
CA GLY A 207 4.64 -16.00 1.58
C GLY A 207 3.87 -15.45 2.79
N ASP A 208 4.55 -15.12 3.89
CA ASP A 208 3.94 -14.51 5.07
C ASP A 208 3.43 -13.10 4.76
N ILE A 209 2.35 -12.70 5.43
CA ILE A 209 1.83 -11.33 5.34
C ILE A 209 2.53 -10.49 6.41
N LEU A 210 3.01 -9.31 6.02
CA LEU A 210 3.40 -8.24 6.94
C LEU A 210 2.33 -7.15 6.86
N ALA A 211 1.85 -6.73 8.03
CA ALA A 211 0.79 -5.74 8.15
C ALA A 211 1.27 -4.55 8.96
N GLY A 212 1.16 -3.34 8.40
CA GLY A 212 1.27 -2.11 9.16
C GLY A 212 -0.07 -1.81 9.83
N CYS A 213 -0.05 -1.46 11.12
CA CYS A 213 -1.25 -1.38 11.93
C CYS A 213 -1.29 -0.10 12.78
N HIS A 214 -2.51 0.30 13.14
CA HIS A 214 -2.80 1.38 14.07
C HIS A 214 -3.45 0.82 15.35
N PRO A 215 -2.73 0.73 16.48
CA PRO A 215 -3.28 0.18 17.72
C PRO A 215 -4.46 0.98 18.29
N ASN A 216 -4.52 2.28 17.99
CA ASN A 216 -5.55 3.18 18.50
C ASN A 216 -6.01 4.17 17.41
N ALA A 217 -7.23 3.97 16.91
CA ALA A 217 -7.83 4.82 15.88
C ALA A 217 -7.96 6.28 16.30
N MET A 218 -8.31 6.54 17.57
CA MET A 218 -8.56 7.89 18.07
C MET A 218 -7.29 8.74 18.02
N LYS A 219 -6.14 8.17 18.41
CA LYS A 219 -4.86 8.89 18.35
C LYS A 219 -4.41 9.21 16.92
N LEU A 220 -4.83 8.40 15.95
CA LEU A 220 -4.54 8.64 14.53
C LEU A 220 -5.44 9.73 13.95
N LEU A 221 -6.76 9.66 14.22
CA LEU A 221 -7.76 10.59 13.68
C LEU A 221 -7.74 11.96 14.37
N VAL A 222 -7.50 11.97 15.68
CA VAL A 222 -7.40 13.19 16.50
C VAL A 222 -5.96 13.30 16.98
N TYR A 223 -5.11 13.83 16.10
CA TYR A 223 -3.69 13.92 16.37
C TYR A 223 -3.40 14.86 17.55
N ASN A 224 -2.67 14.35 18.53
CA ASN A 224 -2.14 15.12 19.65
C ASN A 224 -0.63 14.91 19.75
N PRO A 225 0.21 15.95 19.55
CA PRO A 225 1.67 15.78 19.63
C PRO A 225 2.18 15.37 21.02
N LYS A 226 1.39 15.59 22.09
CA LYS A 226 1.73 15.14 23.45
C LYS A 226 1.30 13.69 23.73
N ASP A 227 0.43 13.14 22.88
CA ASP A 227 -0.03 11.76 22.96
C ASP A 227 -0.20 11.19 21.54
N PRO A 228 0.90 11.03 20.79
CA PRO A 228 0.86 10.68 19.37
C PRO A 228 0.37 9.23 19.14
N PRO A 229 -0.05 8.88 17.91
CA PRO A 229 -0.38 7.51 17.57
C PRO A 229 0.84 6.60 17.67
N GLY A 230 0.63 5.38 18.17
CA GLY A 230 1.64 4.32 18.16
C GLY A 230 1.87 3.75 16.77
N SER A 231 2.79 2.79 16.71
CA SER A 231 3.03 1.96 15.52
C SER A 231 3.06 0.49 15.92
N GLU A 232 2.58 -0.37 15.03
CA GLU A 232 2.60 -1.81 15.18
C GLU A 232 2.78 -2.48 13.82
N VAL A 233 3.62 -3.52 13.80
CA VAL A 233 3.80 -4.40 12.65
C VAL A 233 3.50 -5.82 13.08
N LEU A 234 2.56 -6.45 12.37
CA LEU A 234 2.24 -7.86 12.56
C LEU A 234 2.79 -8.70 11.41
N ARG A 235 3.25 -9.91 11.72
CA ARG A 235 3.53 -10.98 10.76
C ARG A 235 2.47 -12.06 10.92
N ILE A 236 1.87 -12.45 9.80
CA ILE A 236 0.85 -13.49 9.75
C ILE A 236 1.37 -14.64 8.89
N GLN A 237 1.57 -15.78 9.52
CA GLN A 237 2.12 -16.98 8.92
C GLN A 237 1.05 -18.05 8.76
N ASP A 238 1.27 -18.99 7.83
CA ASP A 238 0.36 -20.09 7.55
C ASP A 238 -1.07 -19.59 7.30
N VAL A 239 -1.18 -18.54 6.48
CA VAL A 239 -2.41 -17.76 6.26
C VAL A 239 -3.62 -18.63 5.91
N LEU A 240 -3.43 -19.79 5.26
CA LEU A 240 -4.51 -20.70 4.87
C LEU A 240 -4.88 -21.76 5.93
N SER A 241 -4.09 -21.92 6.99
CA SER A 241 -4.36 -22.89 8.07
C SER A 241 -5.62 -22.51 8.86
N GLU A 242 -6.19 -23.42 9.66
CA GLU A 242 -7.35 -23.08 10.50
C GLU A 242 -7.04 -21.97 11.52
N LYS A 243 -5.80 -21.95 12.04
CA LYS A 243 -5.32 -20.97 13.01
C LYS A 243 -3.97 -20.41 12.55
N PRO A 244 -3.98 -19.34 11.73
CA PRO A 244 -2.76 -18.64 11.34
C PRO A 244 -1.99 -18.17 12.57
N ARG A 245 -0.66 -18.23 12.51
CA ARG A 245 0.19 -17.67 13.56
C ARG A 245 0.31 -16.16 13.33
N ILE A 246 0.07 -15.39 14.38
CA ILE A 246 0.19 -13.93 14.34
C ILE A 246 1.24 -13.54 15.38
N SER A 247 2.30 -12.86 14.95
CA SER A 247 3.35 -12.31 15.82
C SER A 247 3.48 -10.81 15.61
N THR A 248 3.86 -10.10 16.68
CA THR A 248 4.23 -8.69 16.61
C THR A 248 5.73 -8.59 16.33
N GLU A 249 6.09 -8.05 15.18
CA GLU A 249 7.50 -7.86 14.77
C GLU A 249 8.05 -6.52 15.27
N TYR A 250 7.17 -5.51 15.42
CA TYR A 250 7.52 -4.21 15.96
C TYR A 250 6.31 -3.59 16.65
N ALA A 251 6.54 -2.93 17.78
CA ALA A 251 5.54 -2.08 18.41
C ALA A 251 6.22 -0.93 19.17
N ASN A 252 5.69 0.28 19.03
CA ASN A 252 6.11 1.42 19.86
C ASN A 252 4.94 2.37 20.12
N SER A 253 5.05 3.19 21.16
CA SER A 253 3.99 4.08 21.63
C SER A 253 3.82 5.38 20.83
N GLY A 254 4.61 5.60 19.78
CA GLY A 254 4.67 6.89 19.07
C GLY A 254 5.95 7.69 19.36
N SER A 255 6.76 7.25 20.32
CA SER A 255 8.01 7.92 20.73
C SER A 255 9.13 7.90 19.67
N VAL A 256 9.16 6.88 18.81
CA VAL A 256 10.16 6.69 17.76
C VAL A 256 9.51 6.85 16.38
N LEU A 257 8.48 6.03 16.13
CA LEU A 257 7.70 6.02 14.90
C LEU A 257 6.21 6.21 15.24
N GLN A 258 5.45 6.93 14.41
CA GLN A 258 4.06 7.31 14.68
C GLN A 258 3.15 6.92 13.52
N GLY A 259 2.12 6.12 13.78
CA GLY A 259 1.12 5.75 12.77
C GLY A 259 1.68 4.92 11.62
N SER A 260 2.31 3.77 11.91
CA SER A 260 2.77 2.83 10.89
C SER A 260 1.62 2.38 9.98
N SER A 261 1.85 2.44 8.68
CA SER A 261 0.87 2.06 7.67
C SER A 261 1.29 0.86 6.85
N VAL A 262 2.59 0.58 6.74
CA VAL A 262 3.14 -0.49 5.91
C VAL A 262 4.46 -0.99 6.49
N ALA A 263 4.78 -2.26 6.25
CA ALA A 263 6.06 -2.85 6.61
C ALA A 263 6.55 -3.81 5.53
N PHE A 264 7.87 -3.92 5.36
CA PHE A 264 8.52 -4.84 4.44
C PHE A 264 9.72 -5.49 5.12
N VAL A 265 9.94 -6.78 4.87
CA VAL A 265 11.14 -7.49 5.31
C VAL A 265 11.99 -7.86 4.12
N HIS A 266 13.31 -7.63 4.23
CA HIS A 266 14.31 -8.09 3.27
C HIS A 266 15.60 -8.42 4.00
N ASN A 267 16.19 -9.60 3.77
CA ASN A 267 17.47 -10.01 4.38
C ASN A 267 17.56 -9.77 5.90
N ARG A 268 16.51 -10.18 6.65
CA ARG A 268 16.37 -9.93 8.11
C ARG A 268 16.40 -8.46 8.52
N ARG A 269 16.05 -7.55 7.61
CA ARG A 269 15.88 -6.14 7.91
C ARG A 269 14.43 -5.75 7.67
N LEU A 270 13.88 -4.98 8.59
CA LEU A 270 12.50 -4.49 8.57
C LEU A 270 12.50 -3.01 8.20
N LEU A 271 11.72 -2.65 7.18
CA LEU A 271 11.43 -1.28 6.79
C LEU A 271 9.97 -0.97 7.08
N ILE A 272 9.70 0.05 7.88
CA ILE A 272 8.37 0.46 8.31
C ILE A 272 8.08 1.87 7.79
N GLY A 273 7.00 2.03 7.03
CA GLY A 273 6.48 3.32 6.59
C GLY A 273 5.32 3.79 7.46
N THR A 274 5.11 5.10 7.53
CA THR A 274 3.99 5.71 8.27
C THR A 274 3.07 6.49 7.34
N VAL A 275 1.89 6.86 7.83
CA VAL A 275 0.95 7.71 7.07
C VAL A 275 1.54 9.09 6.79
N PHE A 276 2.18 9.71 7.79
CA PHE A 276 2.57 11.12 7.73
C PHE A 276 3.90 11.49 8.40
N HIS A 277 4.56 10.59 9.14
CA HIS A 277 5.71 10.94 9.98
C HIS A 277 7.04 10.57 9.30
N LYS A 278 7.71 9.51 9.75
CA LYS A 278 9.02 9.05 9.26
C LYS A 278 8.90 7.63 8.70
N ALA A 279 10.02 7.10 8.22
CA ALA A 279 10.21 5.67 8.04
C ALA A 279 11.25 5.16 9.06
N LEU A 280 11.14 3.89 9.45
CA LEU A 280 12.12 3.20 10.30
C LEU A 280 12.73 2.04 9.54
N TYR A 281 14.04 1.88 9.63
CA TYR A 281 14.76 0.73 9.10
C TYR A 281 15.60 0.10 10.21
N CYS A 282 15.38 -1.19 10.49
CA CYS A 282 16.04 -1.89 11.60
C CYS A 282 16.34 -3.36 11.26
N GLU A 283 17.20 -3.99 12.04
CA GLU A 283 17.51 -5.43 11.95
C GLU A 283 16.51 -6.24 12.80
N LEU A 284 16.16 -7.45 12.35
CA LEU A 284 15.31 -8.43 13.02
C LEU A 284 16.11 -9.50 13.77
#